data_AF-A0A2S6U9L2-F1
#
_entry.id   AF-A0A2S6U9L2-F1
#
_cell.length_a   1.000
_cell.length_b   1.000
_cell.length_c   1.000
_cell.angle_alpha   90.00
_cell.angle_beta   90.00
_cell.angle_gamma   90.00
#
_symmetry.space_group_name_H-M   'P 1'
#
loop_
_entity.id
_entity.type
_entity.pdbx_description
1 polymer ?
#
loop_
_entity_poly.entity_id
_entity_poly.type
_entity_poly.pdbx_seq_one_letter_code
_entity_poly.pdbx_strand_id
1 'polypeptide(L)'
;MILRRVLRILPILAAVGGFGLVPWNSTAQAGDVSDRLSTYETVSLMPAAVAGELTLPHVLSAKDADTYRKIFAAQESGKWKAADQLIAKLVNPLLSGHVKAQRYLHPTKYRSRYKELKAWMGKYADHPEARRIYKLALRRKPKNWRAPKRPDKLAPINPPGQVKATRIPGKRLNKADRRQVRYLKRQIRSLLRRGHTLSAKRLIKSETVRRLFSQAEFDEARAHLGRGYFSDGRDKWALMWAGEAADRSGKYIPVSHWTAGLAAWRLGHKSEAARHFEAAARYSDGAAWFHSGAAFWAARAYLVDRKPEMVTPLLLMASKHQRTFYGLLARRILGLPFEFRWDLPPLDGNTVAELVAKPRGERAIALLQIEEVRRAERELHNLSRTVDDASIHGILGLAVRNNMASLALRLGQQLYPDGGGFDGASYPIPFWTPSDGFRVDRALIYALIRQESNFNPKAKSWAGARGLMQLMPRTAGFVARDKTYRWEKRSKLYTPEINLHLGQKYI
;
A
#
# COMPACT_ATOMS: atom_id res chain seq x y z
N MET A 1 3.22 -0.86 14.72
CA MET A 1 2.22 0.25 14.81
C MET A 1 1.19 0.19 13.69
N ILE A 2 1.52 -0.36 12.51
CA ILE A 2 0.52 -0.94 11.62
C ILE A 2 0.22 -2.39 12.01
N LEU A 3 1.14 -3.18 12.57
CA LEU A 3 0.69 -4.39 13.31
C LEU A 3 -0.19 -4.08 14.54
N ARG A 4 -0.10 -2.90 15.16
CA ARG A 4 -1.12 -2.40 16.13
C ARG A 4 -2.37 -1.81 15.46
N ARG A 5 -2.37 -1.56 14.15
CA ARG A 5 -3.56 -1.22 13.35
C ARG A 5 -4.20 -2.47 12.75
N VAL A 6 -3.43 -3.47 12.30
CA VAL A 6 -3.88 -4.80 11.87
C VAL A 6 -4.35 -5.57 13.10
N LEU A 7 -3.63 -5.54 14.24
CA LEU A 7 -4.12 -6.00 15.56
C LEU A 7 -5.11 -5.04 16.26
N ARG A 8 -5.45 -3.87 15.69
CA ARG A 8 -6.64 -3.07 16.09
C ARG A 8 -7.78 -3.14 15.06
N ILE A 9 -7.53 -3.69 13.88
CA ILE A 9 -8.53 -4.09 12.89
C ILE A 9 -8.97 -5.53 13.21
N LEU A 10 -8.08 -6.36 13.76
CA LEU A 10 -8.39 -7.68 14.27
C LEU A 10 -9.41 -7.67 15.40
N PRO A 11 -9.53 -6.70 16.32
CA PRO A 11 -10.67 -6.60 17.24
C PRO A 11 -11.89 -5.91 16.61
N ILE A 12 -11.75 -5.26 15.45
CA ILE A 12 -12.92 -4.85 14.63
C ILE A 12 -13.45 -6.05 13.83
N LEU A 13 -12.61 -7.05 13.55
CA LEU A 13 -12.96 -8.36 12.99
C LEU A 13 -13.21 -9.46 14.06
N ALA A 14 -12.66 -9.34 15.27
CA ALA A 14 -12.71 -10.33 16.35
C ALA A 14 -13.63 -9.93 17.51
N ALA A 15 -14.15 -8.69 17.54
CA ALA A 15 -15.38 -8.41 18.29
C ALA A 15 -16.65 -8.88 17.54
N VAL A 16 -16.47 -9.65 16.46
CA VAL A 16 -17.53 -10.17 15.57
C VAL A 16 -17.48 -11.71 15.48
N GLY A 17 -16.50 -12.36 16.08
CA GLY A 17 -16.39 -13.82 16.18
C GLY A 17 -16.98 -14.37 17.48
N GLY A 18 -18.27 -14.12 17.74
CA GLY A 18 -19.02 -14.85 18.75
C GLY A 18 -19.64 -16.08 18.10
N PHE A 19 -18.89 -17.18 17.98
CA PHE A 19 -19.48 -18.49 17.69
C PHE A 19 -20.24 -18.94 18.93
N GLY A 20 -21.53 -18.61 19.00
CA GLY A 20 -22.49 -19.37 19.78
C GLY A 20 -23.03 -20.48 18.90
N LEU A 21 -22.47 -21.68 19.01
CA LEU A 21 -23.09 -22.88 18.48
C LEU A 21 -24.36 -23.14 19.31
N VAL A 22 -25.53 -22.96 18.70
CA VAL A 22 -26.75 -23.62 19.19
C VAL A 22 -26.68 -25.07 18.67
N PRO A 23 -26.83 -26.08 19.53
CA PRO A 23 -26.62 -27.47 19.13
C PRO A 23 -27.75 -27.93 18.22
N TRP A 24 -27.40 -28.35 17.00
CA TRP A 24 -28.30 -29.15 16.17
C TRP A 24 -28.09 -30.61 16.56
N ASN A 25 -29.02 -31.18 17.33
CA ASN A 25 -29.06 -32.60 17.59
C ASN A 25 -29.46 -33.32 16.30
N SER A 26 -28.51 -34.00 15.66
CA SER A 26 -28.78 -35.17 14.84
C SER A 26 -27.56 -36.08 14.90
N THR A 27 -27.71 -37.18 15.60
CA THR A 27 -26.73 -38.26 15.77
C THR A 27 -26.30 -38.83 14.42
N ALA A 28 -25.06 -38.54 14.02
CA ALA A 28 -24.30 -39.34 13.06
C ALA A 28 -22.81 -39.27 13.41
N GLN A 29 -22.21 -40.46 13.51
CA GLN A 29 -20.89 -40.81 14.02
C GLN A 29 -19.74 -39.82 13.77
N ALA A 30 -19.00 -39.56 14.86
CA ALA A 30 -17.71 -38.90 14.84
C ALA A 30 -16.66 -39.79 14.16
N GLY A 31 -16.40 -39.52 12.89
CA GLY A 31 -15.29 -40.06 12.13
C GLY A 31 -14.72 -38.96 11.24
N ASP A 32 -13.47 -38.59 11.51
CA ASP A 32 -12.52 -38.07 10.51
C ASP A 32 -12.71 -36.64 9.98
N VAL A 33 -12.49 -35.65 10.86
CA VAL A 33 -12.42 -34.21 10.48
C VAL A 33 -10.98 -33.68 10.43
N SER A 34 -9.98 -34.43 10.94
CA SER A 34 -8.57 -34.00 10.85
C SER A 34 -7.95 -34.23 9.47
N ASP A 35 -8.43 -35.20 8.68
CA ASP A 35 -7.86 -35.51 7.36
C ASP A 35 -8.35 -34.59 6.22
N ARG A 36 -9.36 -33.74 6.45
CA ARG A 36 -9.90 -32.85 5.41
C ARG A 36 -9.31 -31.44 5.38
N LEU A 37 -8.43 -31.09 6.33
CA LEU A 37 -7.72 -29.81 6.36
C LEU A 37 -6.28 -29.92 5.84
N SER A 38 -5.76 -31.13 5.62
CA SER A 38 -4.41 -31.39 5.07
C SER A 38 -4.37 -31.36 3.52
N THR A 39 -5.50 -31.42 2.83
CA THR A 39 -5.58 -31.53 1.36
C THR A 39 -5.72 -30.20 0.62
N TYR A 40 -5.74 -29.06 1.32
CA TYR A 40 -5.57 -27.76 0.67
C TYR A 40 -4.12 -27.31 0.86
N GLU A 41 -3.18 -28.05 0.28
CA GLU A 41 -1.99 -27.37 -0.23
C GLU A 41 -2.52 -26.25 -1.11
N THR A 42 -2.38 -25.01 -0.66
CA THR A 42 -2.63 -23.82 -1.45
C THR A 42 -1.64 -23.94 -2.62
N VAL A 43 -2.08 -24.57 -3.72
CA VAL A 43 -1.32 -24.67 -4.96
C VAL A 43 -1.11 -23.23 -5.39
N SER A 44 0.03 -22.68 -4.97
CA SER A 44 0.56 -21.45 -5.50
C SER A 44 0.89 -21.80 -6.93
N LEU A 45 -0.09 -21.66 -7.83
CA LEU A 45 0.12 -21.73 -9.26
C LEU A 45 1.25 -20.75 -9.56
N MET A 46 2.44 -21.30 -9.77
CA MET A 46 3.47 -20.64 -10.53
C MET A 46 2.76 -20.15 -11.79
N PRO A 47 2.83 -18.84 -12.13
CA PRO A 47 2.16 -18.36 -13.32
C PRO A 47 2.57 -19.28 -14.47
N ALA A 48 1.56 -19.87 -15.13
CA ALA A 48 1.77 -20.85 -16.19
C ALA A 48 2.81 -20.28 -17.16
N ALA A 49 3.95 -20.98 -17.22
CA ALA A 49 5.07 -20.60 -18.06
C ALA A 49 4.74 -20.96 -19.51
N VAL A 50 3.89 -20.20 -20.19
CA VAL A 50 3.80 -20.24 -21.66
C VAL A 50 3.33 -18.89 -22.20
N ALA A 51 4.24 -18.16 -22.88
CA ALA A 51 4.03 -17.52 -24.20
C ALA A 51 5.17 -16.53 -24.51
N GLY A 52 6.14 -17.02 -25.31
CA GLY A 52 7.21 -16.24 -25.96
C GLY A 52 8.38 -15.84 -25.06
N GLU A 53 9.55 -16.49 -25.22
CA GLU A 53 10.82 -15.95 -24.73
C GLU A 53 11.13 -14.66 -25.50
N LEU A 54 10.52 -13.55 -25.07
CA LEU A 54 10.95 -12.24 -25.51
C LEU A 54 12.34 -12.00 -24.91
N THR A 55 13.37 -12.25 -25.69
CA THR A 55 14.74 -11.90 -25.35
C THR A 55 14.85 -10.37 -25.34
N LEU A 56 15.13 -9.79 -24.16
CA LEU A 56 15.36 -8.35 -24.06
C LEU A 56 16.59 -7.96 -24.89
N PRO A 57 16.59 -6.78 -25.55
CA PRO A 57 17.69 -6.36 -26.41
C PRO A 57 18.97 -6.17 -25.60
N HIS A 58 20.11 -6.52 -26.20
CA HIS A 58 21.45 -6.34 -25.63
C HIS A 58 22.01 -4.91 -25.85
N VAL A 59 21.56 -3.97 -25.02
CA VAL A 59 22.09 -2.60 -24.90
C VAL A 59 23.59 -2.52 -24.55
N LEU A 60 24.10 -3.39 -23.66
CA LEU A 60 25.52 -3.43 -23.31
C LEU A 60 26.22 -4.60 -24.01
N SER A 61 27.47 -4.39 -24.42
CA SER A 61 28.35 -5.50 -24.81
C SER A 61 28.55 -6.45 -23.63
N ALA A 62 28.79 -7.74 -23.90
CA ALA A 62 29.04 -8.73 -22.84
C ALA A 62 30.22 -8.31 -21.92
N LYS A 63 31.24 -7.69 -22.50
CA LYS A 63 32.42 -7.17 -21.79
C LYS A 63 32.06 -5.99 -20.86
N ASP A 64 31.29 -5.02 -21.34
CA ASP A 64 30.85 -3.89 -20.50
C ASP A 64 29.90 -4.35 -19.41
N ALA A 65 28.98 -5.28 -19.71
CA ALA A 65 28.05 -5.86 -18.74
C ALA A 65 28.81 -6.52 -17.57
N ASP A 66 29.78 -7.39 -17.87
CA ASP A 66 30.63 -8.00 -16.83
C ASP A 66 31.44 -6.95 -16.05
N THR A 67 31.99 -5.96 -16.76
CA THR A 67 32.74 -4.86 -16.13
C THR A 67 31.86 -4.07 -15.16
N TYR A 68 30.62 -3.75 -15.52
CA TYR A 68 29.67 -3.07 -14.63
C TYR A 68 29.34 -3.90 -13.39
N ARG A 69 29.09 -5.22 -13.53
CA ARG A 69 28.87 -6.11 -12.36
C ARG A 69 30.04 -6.03 -11.39
N LYS A 70 31.27 -6.13 -11.90
CA LYS A 70 32.51 -6.05 -11.11
C LYS A 70 32.67 -4.67 -10.44
N ILE A 71 32.35 -3.58 -11.14
CA ILE A 71 32.39 -2.22 -10.58
C ILE A 71 31.43 -2.08 -9.41
N PHE A 72 30.17 -2.49 -9.57
CA PHE A 72 29.17 -2.36 -8.51
C PHE A 72 29.53 -3.20 -7.27
N ALA A 73 30.02 -4.43 -7.47
CA ALA A 73 30.49 -5.29 -6.38
C ALA A 73 31.71 -4.69 -5.65
N ALA A 74 32.70 -4.20 -6.39
CA ALA A 74 33.89 -3.55 -5.82
C ALA A 74 33.51 -2.31 -4.99
N GLN A 75 32.59 -1.49 -5.49
CA GLN A 75 32.12 -0.30 -4.78
C GLN A 75 31.28 -0.61 -3.54
N GLU A 76 30.48 -1.67 -3.55
CA GLU A 76 29.71 -2.10 -2.37
C GLU A 76 30.68 -2.48 -1.23
N SER A 77 31.80 -3.11 -1.58
CA SER A 77 32.88 -3.45 -0.64
C SER A 77 33.79 -2.27 -0.30
N GLY A 78 33.65 -1.11 -0.96
CA GLY A 78 34.52 0.06 -0.81
C GLY A 78 35.93 -0.10 -1.38
N LYS A 79 36.13 -1.02 -2.32
CA LYS A 79 37.40 -1.25 -3.03
C LYS A 79 37.56 -0.21 -4.16
N TRP A 80 37.80 1.05 -3.80
CA TRP A 80 37.75 2.19 -4.74
C TRP A 80 38.77 2.11 -5.87
N LYS A 81 40.04 1.78 -5.57
CA LYS A 81 41.11 1.68 -6.58
C LYS A 81 40.81 0.62 -7.64
N ALA A 82 40.32 -0.54 -7.22
CA ALA A 82 39.89 -1.60 -8.14
C ALA A 82 38.69 -1.16 -8.99
N ALA A 83 37.71 -0.48 -8.38
CA ALA A 83 36.59 0.07 -9.13
C ALA A 83 37.03 1.13 -10.16
N ASP A 84 37.99 2.00 -9.84
CA ASP A 84 38.51 3.00 -10.77
C ASP A 84 39.24 2.38 -11.96
N GLN A 85 40.05 1.35 -11.74
CA GLN A 85 40.70 0.58 -12.80
C GLN A 85 39.69 -0.10 -13.73
N LEU A 86 38.57 -0.60 -13.19
CA LEU A 86 37.50 -1.19 -13.99
C LEU A 86 36.70 -0.11 -14.74
N ILE A 87 36.41 1.03 -14.11
CA ILE A 87 35.71 2.15 -14.76
C ILE A 87 36.51 2.66 -15.97
N ALA A 88 37.84 2.69 -15.89
CA ALA A 88 38.69 3.09 -17.00
C ALA A 88 38.63 2.15 -18.22
N LYS A 89 38.14 0.91 -18.05
CA LYS A 89 38.01 -0.09 -19.12
C LYS A 89 36.64 -0.05 -19.82
N LEU A 90 35.68 0.72 -19.30
CA LEU A 90 34.33 0.80 -19.88
C LEU A 90 34.35 1.51 -21.22
N VAL A 91 33.75 0.90 -22.23
CA VAL A 91 33.55 1.52 -23.55
C VAL A 91 32.23 2.29 -23.57
N ASN A 92 31.14 1.67 -23.13
CA ASN A 92 29.84 2.32 -23.03
C ASN A 92 29.61 2.92 -21.62
N PRO A 93 29.55 4.26 -21.45
CA PRO A 93 29.38 4.91 -20.14
C PRO A 93 27.91 5.01 -19.68
N LEU A 94 26.95 4.34 -20.32
CA LEU A 94 25.51 4.45 -20.07
C LEU A 94 25.11 4.39 -18.58
N LEU A 95 25.70 3.48 -17.80
CA LEU A 95 25.38 3.30 -16.37
C LEU A 95 26.28 4.11 -15.42
N SER A 96 27.14 4.99 -15.96
CA SER A 96 28.07 5.81 -15.17
C SER A 96 27.38 6.67 -14.10
N GLY A 97 26.15 7.13 -14.36
CA GLY A 97 25.37 7.89 -13.39
C GLY A 97 25.06 7.07 -12.14
N HIS A 98 24.62 5.82 -12.29
CA HIS A 98 24.39 4.88 -11.18
C HIS A 98 25.68 4.48 -10.49
N VAL A 99 26.76 4.22 -11.24
CA VAL A 99 28.09 3.90 -10.71
C VAL A 99 28.58 5.02 -9.78
N LYS A 100 28.53 6.27 -10.24
CA LYS A 100 28.93 7.43 -9.43
C LYS A 100 27.98 7.65 -8.25
N ALA A 101 26.68 7.42 -8.44
CA ALA A 101 25.70 7.57 -7.37
C ALA A 101 25.94 6.59 -6.22
N GLN A 102 26.29 5.33 -6.49
CA GLN A 102 26.63 4.35 -5.46
C GLN A 102 27.83 4.82 -4.63
N ARG A 103 28.92 5.23 -5.28
CA ARG A 103 30.10 5.81 -4.61
C ARG A 103 29.71 6.99 -3.72
N TYR A 104 29.00 7.96 -4.28
CA TYR A 104 28.69 9.21 -3.57
C TYR A 104 27.69 9.06 -2.43
N LEU A 105 26.88 8.01 -2.47
CA LEU A 105 25.88 7.68 -1.47
C LEU A 105 26.28 6.50 -0.56
N HIS A 106 27.53 6.04 -0.67
CA HIS A 106 28.05 4.96 0.15
C HIS A 106 27.92 5.32 1.64
N PRO A 107 27.43 4.41 2.49
CA PRO A 107 27.06 4.74 3.87
C PRO A 107 28.23 5.12 4.77
N THR A 108 29.41 4.50 4.59
CA THR A 108 30.55 4.62 5.53
C THR A 108 31.90 4.89 4.86
N LYS A 109 32.27 4.09 3.86
CA LYS A 109 33.61 4.09 3.22
C LYS A 109 33.89 5.19 2.18
N TYR A 110 32.96 6.09 1.89
CA TYR A 110 33.20 7.21 0.96
C TYR A 110 32.45 8.47 1.37
N ARG A 111 33.16 9.61 1.39
CA ARG A 111 32.61 10.93 1.73
C ARG A 111 32.71 11.88 0.54
N SER A 112 31.62 11.99 -0.21
CA SER A 112 31.52 12.86 -1.39
C SER A 112 31.70 14.37 -1.10
N ARG A 113 32.42 15.06 -1.96
CA ARG A 113 32.63 16.52 -1.92
C ARG A 113 31.49 17.25 -2.61
N TYR A 114 31.25 18.51 -2.25
CA TYR A 114 30.20 19.32 -2.90
C TYR A 114 30.40 19.44 -4.42
N LYS A 115 31.64 19.64 -4.87
CA LYS A 115 31.99 19.75 -6.30
C LYS A 115 31.55 18.50 -7.09
N GLU A 116 31.74 17.31 -6.53
CA GLU A 116 31.34 16.03 -7.13
C GLU A 116 29.82 15.92 -7.24
N LEU A 117 29.11 16.23 -6.15
CA LEU A 117 27.65 16.16 -6.11
C LEU A 117 27.02 17.19 -7.06
N LYS A 118 27.59 18.40 -7.14
CA LYS A 118 27.16 19.45 -8.07
C LYS A 118 27.38 19.03 -9.52
N ALA A 119 28.55 18.47 -9.84
CA ALA A 119 28.86 17.96 -11.18
C ALA A 119 27.93 16.80 -11.58
N TRP A 120 27.69 15.87 -10.65
CA TRP A 120 26.76 14.77 -10.86
C TRP A 120 25.34 15.27 -11.14
N MET A 121 24.84 16.22 -10.35
CA MET A 121 23.52 16.82 -10.59
C MET A 121 23.44 17.56 -11.93
N GLY A 122 24.55 18.10 -12.43
CA GLY A 122 24.59 18.71 -13.75
C GLY A 122 24.28 17.73 -14.88
N LYS A 123 24.80 16.50 -14.79
CA LYS A 123 24.74 15.50 -15.86
C LYS A 123 23.64 14.44 -15.68
N TYR A 124 23.24 14.15 -14.44
CA TYR A 124 22.37 13.01 -14.09
C TYR A 124 21.14 13.44 -13.24
N ALA A 125 20.63 14.65 -13.45
CA ALA A 125 19.46 15.17 -12.73
C ALA A 125 18.17 14.33 -12.92
N ASP A 126 18.14 13.54 -13.99
CA ASP A 126 17.06 12.63 -14.33
C ASP A 126 17.12 11.33 -13.52
N HIS A 127 18.29 10.89 -13.04
CA HIS A 127 18.43 9.59 -12.40
C HIS A 127 17.60 9.46 -11.10
N PRO A 128 17.14 8.25 -10.72
CA PRO A 128 16.37 8.02 -9.51
C PRO A 128 17.05 8.50 -8.21
N GLU A 129 18.38 8.48 -8.18
CA GLU A 129 19.20 8.93 -7.05
C GLU A 129 19.25 10.46 -6.91
N ALA A 130 18.83 11.22 -7.93
CA ALA A 130 19.03 12.66 -8.02
C ALA A 130 18.42 13.43 -6.84
N ARG A 131 17.24 13.03 -6.35
CA ARG A 131 16.64 13.66 -5.16
C ARG A 131 17.50 13.48 -3.91
N ARG A 132 18.12 12.32 -3.72
CA ARG A 132 18.97 12.03 -2.55
C ARG A 132 20.31 12.77 -2.67
N ILE A 133 20.90 12.77 -3.87
CA ILE A 133 22.15 13.49 -4.16
C ILE A 133 21.95 15.01 -4.03
N TYR A 134 20.87 15.57 -4.56
CA TYR A 134 20.54 16.99 -4.43
C TYR A 134 20.42 17.42 -2.96
N LYS A 135 19.69 16.65 -2.14
CA LYS A 135 19.58 16.92 -0.68
C LYS A 135 20.94 16.85 0.01
N LEU A 136 21.77 15.87 -0.34
CA LEU A 136 23.12 15.74 0.20
C LEU A 136 24.01 16.92 -0.22
N ALA A 137 23.91 17.35 -1.48
CA ALA A 137 24.64 18.47 -2.04
C ALA A 137 24.28 19.77 -1.32
N LEU A 138 22.99 20.04 -1.09
CA LEU A 138 22.55 21.23 -0.35
C LEU A 138 23.11 21.27 1.09
N ARG A 139 23.15 20.13 1.78
CA ARG A 139 23.72 20.03 3.13
C ARG A 139 25.23 20.29 3.17
N ARG A 140 25.93 19.99 2.07
CA ARG A 140 27.39 20.16 1.95
C ARG A 140 27.77 21.42 1.18
N LYS A 141 26.81 22.27 0.82
CA LYS A 141 27.03 23.46 -0.02
C LYS A 141 27.79 24.54 0.79
N PRO A 142 28.95 25.01 0.33
CA PRO A 142 29.58 26.19 0.90
C PRO A 142 28.70 27.44 0.72
N LYS A 143 28.81 28.42 1.63
CA LYS A 143 27.99 29.65 1.59
C LYS A 143 28.06 30.35 0.22
N ASN A 144 29.27 30.54 -0.30
CA ASN A 144 29.54 31.32 -1.52
C ASN A 144 29.35 30.55 -2.84
N TRP A 145 28.86 29.31 -2.80
CA TRP A 145 28.70 28.49 -4.00
C TRP A 145 27.25 28.47 -4.48
N ARG A 146 27.07 28.57 -5.81
CA ARG A 146 25.78 28.38 -6.49
C ARG A 146 25.22 26.99 -6.20
N ALA A 147 23.90 26.89 -6.03
CA ALA A 147 23.18 25.64 -5.80
C ALA A 147 23.34 24.67 -7.00
N PRO A 148 23.27 23.34 -6.76
CA PRO A 148 23.29 22.36 -7.85
C PRO A 148 21.99 22.40 -8.66
N LYS A 149 22.03 21.87 -9.90
CA LYS A 149 20.82 21.67 -10.73
C LYS A 149 19.78 20.88 -9.93
N ARG A 150 18.50 21.26 -10.04
CA ARG A 150 17.41 20.56 -9.36
C ARG A 150 17.13 19.23 -10.06
N PRO A 151 16.69 18.18 -9.34
CA PRO A 151 16.22 16.94 -9.97
C PRO A 151 15.03 17.21 -10.87
N ASP A 152 14.85 16.37 -11.88
CA ASP A 152 13.73 16.48 -12.81
C ASP A 152 12.38 16.42 -12.09
N LYS A 153 11.44 17.24 -12.57
CA LYS A 153 10.08 17.28 -12.05
C LYS A 153 9.27 16.16 -12.69
N LEU A 154 9.04 15.09 -11.94
CA LEU A 154 8.14 14.01 -12.34
C LEU A 154 6.76 14.23 -11.71
N ALA A 155 5.70 14.21 -12.53
CA ALA A 155 4.31 14.34 -12.08
C ALA A 155 4.01 13.37 -10.92
N PRO A 156 3.37 13.81 -9.82
CA PRO A 156 3.03 12.90 -8.73
C PRO A 156 2.13 11.78 -9.25
N ILE A 157 2.40 10.54 -8.84
CA ILE A 157 1.47 9.44 -9.07
C ILE A 157 0.35 9.65 -8.06
N ASN A 158 -0.87 9.90 -8.55
CA ASN A 158 -2.04 9.92 -7.68
C ASN A 158 -2.21 8.51 -7.10
N PRO A 159 -2.37 8.36 -5.78
CA PRO A 159 -2.67 7.06 -5.21
C PRO A 159 -3.95 6.53 -5.87
N PRO A 160 -3.91 5.32 -6.46
CA PRO A 160 -5.09 4.73 -7.06
C PRO A 160 -6.18 4.53 -6.01
N GLY A 161 -7.43 4.75 -6.40
CA GLY A 161 -8.58 4.70 -5.50
C GLY A 161 -8.74 5.92 -4.58
N GLN A 162 -8.17 7.09 -4.90
CA GLN A 162 -8.69 8.34 -4.33
C GLN A 162 -10.08 8.60 -4.90
N VAL A 163 -11.07 7.97 -4.27
CA VAL A 163 -12.47 8.36 -4.39
C VAL A 163 -12.52 9.86 -4.17
N LYS A 164 -13.00 10.61 -5.15
CA LYS A 164 -13.30 12.02 -4.96
C LYS A 164 -14.31 12.07 -3.82
N ALA A 165 -13.85 12.45 -2.63
CA ALA A 165 -14.70 12.51 -1.45
C ALA A 165 -15.93 13.36 -1.78
N THR A 166 -17.12 12.84 -1.48
CA THR A 166 -18.37 13.58 -1.70
C THR A 166 -18.22 14.97 -1.10
N ARG A 167 -18.43 15.99 -1.93
CA ARG A 167 -18.21 17.37 -1.51
C ARG A 167 -19.26 17.72 -0.45
N ILE A 168 -18.79 17.85 0.79
CA ILE A 168 -19.62 18.29 1.91
C ILE A 168 -19.99 19.76 1.68
N PRO A 169 -21.29 20.12 1.66
CA PRO A 169 -21.72 21.50 1.52
C PRO A 169 -21.14 22.37 2.64
N GLY A 170 -20.53 23.49 2.28
CA GLY A 170 -19.97 24.46 3.23
C GLY A 170 -20.73 25.79 3.21
N LYS A 171 -20.55 26.61 4.25
CA LYS A 171 -21.05 28.00 4.26
C LYS A 171 -20.20 28.89 3.35
N ARG A 172 -20.81 29.91 2.74
CA ARG A 172 -20.07 30.98 2.04
C ARG A 172 -19.43 31.88 3.10
N LEU A 173 -18.09 31.87 3.15
CA LEU A 173 -17.31 32.53 4.20
C LEU A 173 -16.17 33.37 3.61
N ASN A 174 -15.81 34.45 4.31
CA ASN A 174 -14.64 35.26 3.94
C ASN A 174 -13.32 34.44 4.07
N LYS A 175 -12.20 35.00 3.62
CA LYS A 175 -10.90 34.29 3.62
C LYS A 175 -10.42 33.93 5.02
N ALA A 176 -10.68 34.77 6.02
CA ALA A 176 -10.26 34.55 7.41
C ALA A 176 -11.05 33.40 8.05
N ASP A 177 -12.37 33.43 7.94
CA ASP A 177 -13.25 32.37 8.46
C ASP A 177 -13.00 31.03 7.77
N ARG A 178 -12.73 31.01 6.45
CA ARG A 178 -12.31 29.78 5.76
C ARG A 178 -11.01 29.21 6.31
N ARG A 179 -10.05 30.05 6.72
CA ARG A 179 -8.82 29.58 7.40
C ARG A 179 -9.15 29.01 8.77
N GLN A 180 -10.05 29.67 9.51
CA GLN A 180 -10.47 29.22 10.83
C GLN A 180 -11.21 27.88 10.79
N VAL A 181 -12.16 27.68 9.86
CA VAL A 181 -12.81 26.38 9.64
C VAL A 181 -11.79 25.29 9.35
N ARG A 182 -10.83 25.54 8.44
CA ARG A 182 -9.75 24.58 8.15
C ARG A 182 -8.87 24.29 9.37
N TYR A 183 -8.66 25.26 10.24
CA TYR A 183 -7.91 25.07 11.49
C TYR A 183 -8.70 24.20 12.47
N LEU A 184 -9.97 24.52 12.74
CA LEU A 184 -10.85 23.78 13.62
C LEU A 184 -11.02 22.31 13.15
N LYS A 185 -11.27 22.09 11.86
CA LYS A 185 -11.33 20.73 11.27
C LYS A 185 -10.02 19.94 11.47
N ARG A 186 -8.85 20.60 11.39
CA ARG A 186 -7.57 19.94 11.67
C ARG A 186 -7.40 19.63 13.15
N GLN A 187 -7.80 20.54 14.03
CA GLN A 187 -7.73 20.34 15.48
C GLN A 187 -8.64 19.21 15.94
N ILE A 188 -9.92 19.18 15.53
CA ILE A 188 -10.86 18.10 15.83
C ILE A 188 -10.28 16.75 15.38
N ARG A 189 -9.83 16.65 14.13
CA ARG A 189 -9.18 15.43 13.61
C ARG A 189 -7.91 15.04 14.36
N SER A 190 -7.18 16.00 14.93
CA SER A 190 -5.97 15.73 15.73
C SER A 190 -6.34 15.20 17.12
N LEU A 191 -7.30 15.83 17.80
CA LEU A 191 -7.80 15.40 19.11
C LEU A 191 -8.35 13.97 19.04
N LEU A 192 -9.22 13.69 18.08
CA LEU A 192 -9.80 12.36 17.90
C LEU A 192 -8.74 11.29 17.58
N ARG A 193 -7.73 11.62 16.76
CA ARG A 193 -6.60 10.68 16.49
C ARG A 193 -5.78 10.35 17.73
N ARG A 194 -5.74 11.24 18.72
CA ARG A 194 -5.07 11.03 20.02
C ARG A 194 -5.97 10.38 21.07
N GLY A 195 -7.25 10.15 20.75
CA GLY A 195 -8.24 9.63 21.71
C GLY A 195 -8.82 10.68 22.67
N HIS A 196 -8.59 11.97 22.43
CA HIS A 196 -9.07 13.05 23.31
C HIS A 196 -10.52 13.42 22.97
N THR A 197 -11.45 12.47 23.15
CA THR A 197 -12.87 12.60 22.75
C THR A 197 -13.61 13.69 23.53
N LEU A 198 -13.30 13.90 24.82
CA LEU A 198 -13.89 14.98 25.62
C LEU A 198 -13.51 16.38 25.10
N SER A 199 -12.22 16.61 24.82
CA SER A 199 -11.76 17.88 24.26
C SER A 199 -12.37 18.12 22.86
N ALA A 200 -12.47 17.07 22.04
CA ALA A 200 -13.13 17.17 20.74
C ALA A 200 -14.61 17.52 20.89
N LYS A 201 -15.34 16.89 21.82
CA LYS A 201 -16.73 17.21 22.15
C LYS A 201 -16.90 18.68 22.56
N ARG A 202 -16.05 19.18 23.46
CA ARG A 202 -16.06 20.60 23.89
C ARG A 202 -15.84 21.54 22.71
N LEU A 203 -14.86 21.24 21.86
CA LEU A 203 -14.56 22.04 20.68
C LEU A 203 -15.71 22.03 19.66
N ILE A 204 -16.31 20.86 19.39
CA ILE A 204 -17.46 20.74 18.49
C ILE A 204 -18.65 21.55 19.01
N LYS A 205 -18.88 21.55 20.33
CA LYS A 205 -19.96 22.33 20.96
C LYS A 205 -19.66 23.83 21.12
N SER A 206 -18.46 24.30 20.76
CA SER A 206 -18.10 25.71 20.90
C SER A 206 -18.93 26.61 19.99
N GLU A 207 -19.16 27.84 20.45
CA GLU A 207 -19.91 28.84 19.70
C GLU A 207 -19.25 29.16 18.35
N THR A 208 -17.91 29.14 18.31
CA THR A 208 -17.16 29.34 17.07
C THR A 208 -17.47 28.27 16.02
N VAL A 209 -17.57 27.00 16.42
CA VAL A 209 -17.92 25.91 15.49
C VAL A 209 -19.37 26.06 15.03
N ARG A 210 -20.31 26.33 15.95
CA ARG A 210 -21.73 26.54 15.61
C ARG A 210 -21.93 27.67 14.59
N ARG A 211 -21.27 28.80 14.80
CA ARG A 211 -21.32 29.95 13.89
C ARG A 211 -20.71 29.63 12.52
N LEU A 212 -19.50 29.06 12.50
CA LEU A 212 -18.71 28.94 11.27
C LEU A 212 -19.00 27.70 10.42
N PHE A 213 -19.35 26.56 11.01
CA PHE A 213 -19.56 25.33 10.25
C PHE A 213 -20.93 25.34 9.59
N SER A 214 -21.05 24.80 8.37
CA SER A 214 -22.35 24.41 7.84
C SER A 214 -22.94 23.24 8.66
N GLN A 215 -24.23 22.95 8.47
CA GLN A 215 -24.86 21.78 9.07
C GLN A 215 -24.11 20.48 8.73
N ALA A 216 -23.73 20.31 7.46
CA ALA A 216 -23.02 19.12 7.02
C ALA A 216 -21.58 19.05 7.56
N GLU A 217 -20.88 20.18 7.71
CA GLU A 217 -19.56 20.20 8.34
C GLU A 217 -19.61 19.93 9.84
N PHE A 218 -20.68 20.38 10.51
CA PHE A 218 -20.94 20.07 11.90
C PHE A 218 -21.24 18.58 12.09
N ASP A 219 -22.10 18.01 11.25
CA ASP A 219 -22.42 16.58 11.26
C ASP A 219 -21.21 15.71 10.88
N GLU A 220 -20.29 16.18 10.03
CA GLU A 220 -19.01 15.50 9.76
C GLU A 220 -18.18 15.38 11.05
N ALA A 221 -18.09 16.46 11.82
CA ALA A 221 -17.38 16.44 13.10
C ALA A 221 -18.07 15.52 14.13
N ARG A 222 -19.41 15.50 14.16
CA ARG A 222 -20.20 14.59 14.99
C ARG A 222 -19.98 13.12 14.62
N ALA A 223 -20.02 12.79 13.32
CA ALA A 223 -19.78 11.45 12.82
C ALA A 223 -18.38 10.95 13.20
N HIS A 224 -17.36 11.81 13.08
CA HIS A 224 -16.01 11.47 13.52
C HIS A 224 -15.89 11.26 15.04
N LEU A 225 -16.60 12.06 15.85
CA LEU A 225 -16.65 11.87 17.30
C LEU A 225 -17.39 10.57 17.66
N GLY A 226 -18.53 10.30 17.02
CA GLY A 226 -19.29 9.05 17.18
C GLY A 226 -18.43 7.82 16.88
N ARG A 227 -17.62 7.88 15.82
CA ARG A 227 -16.63 6.82 15.52
C ARG A 227 -15.57 6.66 16.61
N GLY A 228 -15.15 7.77 17.21
CA GLY A 228 -14.27 7.75 18.40
C GLY A 228 -14.92 6.97 19.54
N TYR A 229 -16.16 7.31 19.89
CA TYR A 229 -16.91 6.60 20.93
C TYR A 229 -17.11 5.12 20.64
N PHE A 230 -17.43 4.74 19.40
CA PHE A 230 -17.54 3.34 19.01
C PHE A 230 -16.22 2.58 19.23
N SER A 231 -15.09 3.23 18.89
CA SER A 231 -13.75 2.66 19.08
C SER A 231 -13.40 2.47 20.56
N ASP A 232 -13.97 3.31 21.43
CA ASP A 232 -13.82 3.24 22.89
C ASP A 232 -14.88 2.32 23.54
N GLY A 233 -15.69 1.59 22.76
CA GLY A 233 -16.75 0.69 23.27
C GLY A 233 -17.99 1.40 23.82
N ARG A 234 -18.16 2.70 23.55
CA ARG A 234 -19.29 3.52 24.03
C ARG A 234 -20.40 3.55 22.99
N ASP A 235 -21.02 2.40 22.72
CA ASP A 235 -21.93 2.22 21.58
C ASP A 235 -23.17 3.12 21.64
N LYS A 236 -23.77 3.34 22.83
CA LYS A 236 -24.90 4.29 22.98
C LYS A 236 -24.54 5.71 22.54
N TRP A 237 -23.35 6.18 22.91
CA TRP A 237 -22.88 7.52 22.49
C TRP A 237 -22.48 7.53 21.03
N ALA A 238 -21.91 6.45 20.51
CA ALA A 238 -21.61 6.33 19.09
C ALA A 238 -22.87 6.47 18.25
N LEU A 239 -23.94 5.73 18.61
CA LEU A 239 -25.23 5.78 17.95
C LEU A 239 -25.86 7.17 18.05
N MET A 240 -25.91 7.78 19.23
CA MET A 240 -26.44 9.14 19.38
C MET A 240 -25.69 10.17 18.50
N TRP A 241 -24.36 10.15 18.50
CA TRP A 241 -23.60 11.15 17.75
C TRP A 241 -23.57 10.90 16.24
N ALA A 242 -23.43 9.64 15.81
CA ALA A 242 -23.34 9.29 14.40
C ALA A 242 -24.71 9.07 13.75
N GLY A 243 -25.70 8.57 14.47
CA GLY A 243 -27.08 8.38 14.01
C GLY A 243 -27.74 9.72 13.69
N GLU A 244 -27.76 10.65 14.65
CA GLU A 244 -28.30 12.00 14.40
C GLU A 244 -27.60 12.75 13.25
N ALA A 245 -26.29 12.53 13.09
CA ALA A 245 -25.54 13.12 11.97
C ALA A 245 -25.88 12.42 10.63
N ALA A 246 -26.17 11.12 10.67
CA ALA A 246 -26.61 10.35 9.52
C ALA A 246 -28.01 10.78 9.07
N ASP A 247 -28.95 10.99 9.99
CA ASP A 247 -30.33 11.39 9.66
C ASP A 247 -30.37 12.75 8.96
N ARG A 248 -29.51 13.70 9.36
CA ARG A 248 -29.47 15.05 8.76
C ARG A 248 -28.60 15.15 7.51
N SER A 249 -27.42 14.53 7.53
CA SER A 249 -26.35 14.76 6.55
C SER A 249 -25.76 13.47 5.96
N GLY A 250 -26.38 12.31 6.21
CA GLY A 250 -25.86 11.00 5.85
C GLY A 250 -25.61 10.79 4.35
N LYS A 251 -26.38 11.46 3.48
CA LYS A 251 -26.15 11.46 2.03
C LYS A 251 -24.78 12.01 1.61
N TYR A 252 -24.21 12.93 2.39
CA TYR A 252 -22.88 13.48 2.17
C TYR A 252 -21.81 12.77 3.00
N ILE A 253 -22.22 12.07 4.08
CA ILE A 253 -21.34 11.48 5.08
C ILE A 253 -21.74 10.01 5.30
N PRO A 254 -21.50 9.11 4.33
CA PRO A 254 -21.89 7.70 4.43
C PRO A 254 -21.27 6.99 5.65
N VAL A 255 -20.08 7.44 6.08
CA VAL A 255 -19.40 6.93 7.29
C VAL A 255 -20.19 7.14 8.57
N SER A 256 -21.11 8.11 8.60
CA SER A 256 -22.00 8.35 9.73
C SER A 256 -22.99 7.19 9.87
N HIS A 257 -23.64 6.81 8.76
CA HIS A 257 -24.49 5.62 8.69
C HIS A 257 -23.71 4.35 9.07
N TRP A 258 -22.51 4.15 8.53
CA TRP A 258 -21.69 2.97 8.88
C TRP A 258 -21.41 2.87 10.38
N THR A 259 -21.06 4.00 11.02
CA THR A 259 -20.77 4.02 12.46
C THR A 259 -22.03 3.79 13.28
N ALA A 260 -23.15 4.42 12.90
CA ALA A 260 -24.45 4.22 13.54
C ALA A 260 -24.90 2.76 13.42
N GLY A 261 -24.77 2.15 12.23
CA GLY A 261 -25.09 0.75 11.98
C GLY A 261 -24.28 -0.22 12.85
N LEU A 262 -22.97 0.00 12.96
CA LEU A 262 -22.11 -0.81 13.85
C LEU A 262 -22.49 -0.68 15.32
N ALA A 263 -22.81 0.54 15.77
CA ALA A 263 -23.22 0.79 17.16
C ALA A 263 -24.59 0.16 17.45
N ALA A 264 -25.57 0.36 16.57
CA ALA A 264 -26.90 -0.26 16.65
C ALA A 264 -26.81 -1.79 16.66
N TRP A 265 -25.93 -2.37 15.82
CA TRP A 265 -25.68 -3.81 15.79
C TRP A 265 -25.19 -4.35 17.14
N ARG A 266 -24.19 -3.69 17.76
CA ARG A 266 -23.69 -4.08 19.09
C ARG A 266 -24.72 -3.92 20.21
N LEU A 267 -25.63 -2.96 20.06
CA LEU A 267 -26.74 -2.74 20.98
C LEU A 267 -27.91 -3.71 20.76
N GLY A 268 -27.86 -4.55 19.72
CA GLY A 268 -28.95 -5.48 19.38
C GLY A 268 -30.10 -4.84 18.60
N HIS A 269 -29.98 -3.58 18.17
CA HIS A 269 -30.98 -2.86 17.39
C HIS A 269 -30.89 -3.26 15.90
N LYS A 270 -31.33 -4.47 15.57
CA LYS A 270 -31.13 -5.12 14.25
C LYS A 270 -31.72 -4.31 13.09
N SER A 271 -32.97 -3.89 13.19
CA SER A 271 -33.64 -3.15 12.11
C SER A 271 -33.01 -1.77 11.88
N GLU A 272 -32.63 -1.08 12.95
CA GLU A 272 -31.91 0.21 12.88
C GLU A 272 -30.53 0.03 12.23
N ALA A 273 -29.80 -1.02 12.62
CA ALA A 273 -28.51 -1.35 12.05
C ALA A 273 -28.62 -1.62 10.54
N ALA A 274 -29.60 -2.43 10.12
CA ALA A 274 -29.83 -2.75 8.72
C ALA A 274 -30.09 -1.50 7.87
N ARG A 275 -31.00 -0.62 8.33
CA ARG A 275 -31.34 0.64 7.65
C ARG A 275 -30.12 1.56 7.52
N HIS A 276 -29.29 1.65 8.56
CA HIS A 276 -28.05 2.42 8.49
C HIS A 276 -27.04 1.80 7.53
N PHE A 277 -26.78 0.49 7.57
CA PHE A 277 -25.84 -0.12 6.65
C PHE A 277 -26.28 -0.01 5.18
N GLU A 278 -27.58 -0.18 4.90
CA GLU A 278 -28.12 -0.02 3.55
C GLU A 278 -27.94 1.42 3.06
N ALA A 279 -28.26 2.41 3.89
CA ALA A 279 -28.03 3.82 3.55
C ALA A 279 -26.53 4.12 3.36
N ALA A 280 -25.65 3.51 4.15
CA ALA A 280 -24.21 3.63 3.94
C ALA A 280 -23.79 3.07 2.57
N ALA A 281 -24.35 1.93 2.15
CA ALA A 281 -24.08 1.33 0.84
C ALA A 281 -24.54 2.27 -0.28
N ARG A 282 -25.80 2.73 -0.21
CA ARG A 282 -26.44 3.63 -1.18
C ARG A 282 -25.65 4.92 -1.48
N TYR A 283 -24.95 5.46 -0.48
CA TYR A 283 -24.24 6.74 -0.62
C TYR A 283 -22.73 6.57 -0.83
N SER A 284 -22.22 5.36 -1.07
CA SER A 284 -20.78 5.08 -1.06
C SER A 284 -20.19 4.41 -2.31
N ASP A 285 -20.92 4.38 -3.42
CA ASP A 285 -20.56 3.70 -4.68
C ASP A 285 -19.14 3.99 -5.18
N GLY A 286 -18.59 5.17 -4.89
CA GLY A 286 -17.21 5.52 -5.26
C GLY A 286 -16.11 4.77 -4.50
N ALA A 287 -16.42 4.06 -3.40
CA ALA A 287 -15.43 3.42 -2.51
C ALA A 287 -15.68 1.91 -2.39
N ALA A 288 -15.20 1.13 -3.36
CA ALA A 288 -15.47 -0.32 -3.49
C ALA A 288 -15.44 -1.12 -2.17
N TRP A 289 -14.40 -0.98 -1.34
CA TRP A 289 -14.32 -1.68 -0.06
C TRP A 289 -15.40 -1.26 0.93
N PHE A 290 -15.70 0.04 1.01
CA PHE A 290 -16.69 0.57 1.93
C PHE A 290 -18.11 0.25 1.43
N HIS A 291 -18.37 0.39 0.14
CA HIS A 291 -19.66 0.07 -0.49
C HIS A 291 -20.00 -1.41 -0.32
N SER A 292 -19.10 -2.31 -0.72
CA SER A 292 -19.29 -3.77 -0.54
C SER A 292 -19.46 -4.17 0.92
N GLY A 293 -18.69 -3.56 1.83
CA GLY A 293 -18.83 -3.80 3.26
C GLY A 293 -20.18 -3.35 3.82
N ALA A 294 -20.63 -2.15 3.46
CA ALA A 294 -21.94 -1.64 3.86
C ALA A 294 -23.07 -2.53 3.33
N ALA A 295 -23.03 -2.92 2.06
CA ALA A 295 -24.02 -3.81 1.47
C ALA A 295 -24.03 -5.20 2.14
N PHE A 296 -22.86 -5.81 2.35
CA PHE A 296 -22.75 -7.10 3.03
C PHE A 296 -23.30 -7.07 4.46
N TRP A 297 -22.95 -6.04 5.23
CA TRP A 297 -23.44 -5.90 6.61
C TRP A 297 -24.93 -5.56 6.68
N ALA A 298 -25.46 -4.82 5.70
CA ALA A 298 -26.89 -4.62 5.56
C ALA A 298 -27.61 -5.95 5.32
N ALA A 299 -27.10 -6.78 4.39
CA ALA A 299 -27.66 -8.11 4.12
C ALA A 299 -27.66 -8.98 5.39
N ARG A 300 -26.53 -9.01 6.11
CA ARG A 300 -26.41 -9.71 7.39
C ARG A 300 -27.38 -9.19 8.45
N ALA A 301 -27.56 -7.88 8.54
CA ALA A 301 -28.46 -7.28 9.50
C ALA A 301 -29.93 -7.61 9.19
N TYR A 302 -30.35 -7.52 7.93
CA TYR A 302 -31.70 -7.92 7.51
C TYR A 302 -31.97 -9.42 7.68
N LEU A 303 -30.98 -10.29 7.44
CA LEU A 303 -31.12 -11.72 7.70
C LEU A 303 -31.43 -11.99 9.18
N VAL A 304 -30.70 -11.33 10.08
CA VAL A 304 -30.89 -11.47 11.54
C VAL A 304 -32.15 -10.74 12.05
N ASP A 305 -32.63 -9.73 11.30
CA ASP A 305 -33.92 -9.05 11.48
C ASP A 305 -35.10 -9.83 10.89
N ARG A 306 -34.87 -11.04 10.33
CA ARG A 306 -35.86 -11.91 9.70
C ARG A 306 -36.55 -11.28 8.46
N LYS A 307 -35.79 -10.54 7.66
CA LYS A 307 -36.19 -9.94 6.38
C LYS A 307 -35.37 -10.50 5.21
N PRO A 308 -35.52 -11.80 4.88
CA PRO A 308 -34.70 -12.47 3.87
C PRO A 308 -34.85 -11.86 2.47
N GLU A 309 -35.98 -11.25 2.15
CA GLU A 309 -36.26 -10.57 0.88
C GLU A 309 -35.26 -9.44 0.58
N MET A 310 -34.70 -8.82 1.63
CA MET A 310 -33.71 -7.75 1.49
C MET A 310 -32.28 -8.28 1.27
N VAL A 311 -32.01 -9.55 1.55
CA VAL A 311 -30.64 -10.10 1.64
C VAL A 311 -29.99 -10.23 0.27
N THR A 312 -30.66 -10.91 -0.68
CA THR A 312 -30.08 -11.24 -1.99
C THR A 312 -29.68 -9.99 -2.79
N PRO A 313 -30.52 -8.93 -2.91
CA PRO A 313 -30.13 -7.71 -3.62
C PRO A 313 -28.85 -7.05 -3.03
N LEU A 314 -28.71 -7.08 -1.71
CA LEU A 314 -27.56 -6.49 -1.01
C LEU A 314 -26.29 -7.34 -1.16
N LEU A 315 -26.41 -8.67 -1.14
CA LEU A 315 -25.29 -9.54 -1.45
C LEU A 315 -24.86 -9.37 -2.92
N LEU A 316 -25.80 -9.27 -3.86
CA LEU A 316 -25.49 -9.01 -5.26
C LEU A 316 -24.76 -7.67 -5.42
N MET A 317 -25.19 -6.63 -4.72
CA MET A 317 -24.50 -5.34 -4.67
C MET A 317 -23.05 -5.48 -4.18
N ALA A 318 -22.82 -6.18 -3.07
CA ALA A 318 -21.47 -6.43 -2.56
C ALA A 318 -20.62 -7.26 -3.55
N SER A 319 -21.22 -8.26 -4.20
CA SER A 319 -20.56 -9.22 -5.09
C SER A 319 -19.93 -8.59 -6.34
N LYS A 320 -20.41 -7.42 -6.76
CA LYS A 320 -19.84 -6.62 -7.86
C LYS A 320 -18.40 -6.21 -7.59
N HIS A 321 -17.99 -6.13 -6.33
CA HIS A 321 -16.63 -5.76 -5.93
C HIS A 321 -15.81 -6.98 -5.48
N GLN A 322 -15.66 -7.98 -6.35
CA GLN A 322 -15.03 -9.28 -6.04
C GLN A 322 -13.58 -9.21 -5.55
N ARG A 323 -12.90 -8.07 -5.67
CA ARG A 323 -11.52 -7.85 -5.18
C ARG A 323 -11.46 -7.25 -3.78
N THR A 324 -12.62 -7.10 -3.14
CA THR A 324 -12.78 -6.69 -1.74
C THR A 324 -13.10 -7.91 -0.88
N PHE A 325 -12.76 -7.86 0.41
CA PHE A 325 -13.09 -8.94 1.35
C PHE A 325 -14.60 -9.27 1.37
N TYR A 326 -15.45 -8.25 1.44
CA TYR A 326 -16.90 -8.44 1.51
C TYR A 326 -17.51 -8.86 0.17
N GLY A 327 -16.95 -8.43 -0.96
CA GLY A 327 -17.36 -8.93 -2.28
C GLY A 327 -17.03 -10.41 -2.47
N LEU A 328 -15.86 -10.86 -2.00
CA LEU A 328 -15.50 -12.28 -2.01
C LEU A 328 -16.46 -13.12 -1.17
N LEU A 329 -16.78 -12.65 0.05
CA LEU A 329 -17.75 -13.33 0.91
C LEU A 329 -19.14 -13.37 0.28
N ALA A 330 -19.59 -12.26 -0.31
CA ALA A 330 -20.89 -12.19 -0.97
C ALA A 330 -20.99 -13.16 -2.16
N ARG A 331 -19.96 -13.22 -3.02
CA ARG A 331 -19.91 -14.19 -4.13
C ARG A 331 -19.92 -15.63 -3.62
N ARG A 332 -19.15 -15.92 -2.56
CA ARG A 332 -19.13 -17.24 -1.93
C ARG A 332 -20.51 -17.66 -1.41
N ILE A 333 -21.22 -16.76 -0.74
CA ILE A 333 -22.57 -17.03 -0.22
C ILE A 333 -23.58 -17.23 -1.36
N LEU A 334 -23.48 -16.45 -2.43
CA LEU A 334 -24.36 -16.53 -3.59
C LEU A 334 -24.03 -17.69 -4.55
N GLY A 335 -22.94 -18.44 -4.32
CA GLY A 335 -22.48 -19.47 -5.25
C GLY A 335 -21.96 -18.92 -6.59
N LEU A 336 -21.58 -17.64 -6.66
CA LEU A 336 -21.06 -17.02 -7.87
C LEU A 336 -19.58 -17.40 -8.09
N PRO A 337 -19.13 -17.61 -9.34
CA PRO A 337 -17.73 -17.94 -9.65
C PRO A 337 -16.80 -16.77 -9.29
N PHE A 338 -15.50 -17.00 -9.13
CA PHE A 338 -14.54 -15.90 -8.94
C PHE A 338 -13.82 -15.59 -10.26
N GLU A 339 -13.98 -14.39 -10.80
CA GLU A 339 -13.37 -14.00 -12.07
C GLU A 339 -12.03 -13.27 -11.83
N PHE A 340 -10.96 -14.05 -11.74
CA PHE A 340 -9.59 -13.51 -11.65
C PHE A 340 -8.84 -13.75 -12.97
N ARG A 341 -8.13 -12.73 -13.45
CA ARG A 341 -7.28 -12.83 -14.64
C ARG A 341 -5.83 -12.99 -14.22
N TRP A 342 -5.35 -14.22 -14.19
CA TRP A 342 -3.98 -14.56 -13.79
C TRP A 342 -2.95 -14.47 -14.91
N ASP A 343 -3.38 -14.14 -16.13
CA ASP A 343 -2.51 -13.97 -17.28
C ASP A 343 -1.44 -12.91 -17.05
N LEU A 344 -0.29 -13.10 -17.70
CA LEU A 344 0.76 -12.12 -17.70
C LEU A 344 0.38 -10.94 -18.62
N PRO A 345 0.71 -9.69 -18.23
CA PRO A 345 0.60 -8.57 -19.15
C PRO A 345 1.41 -8.87 -20.44
N PRO A 346 0.84 -8.57 -21.63
CA PRO A 346 1.56 -8.76 -22.87
C PRO A 346 2.82 -7.90 -22.90
N LEU A 347 3.85 -8.40 -23.56
CA LEU A 347 5.09 -7.69 -23.79
C LEU A 347 5.63 -8.12 -25.14
N ASP A 348 5.64 -7.20 -26.10
CA ASP A 348 6.17 -7.43 -27.44
C ASP A 348 7.47 -6.65 -27.68
N GLY A 349 8.18 -7.01 -28.75
CA GLY A 349 9.46 -6.40 -29.10
C GLY A 349 9.37 -4.92 -29.46
N ASN A 350 8.27 -4.48 -30.07
CA ASN A 350 8.06 -3.07 -30.44
C ASN A 350 7.95 -2.18 -29.21
N THR A 351 7.14 -2.61 -28.24
CA THR A 351 6.98 -1.95 -26.94
C THR A 351 8.34 -1.87 -26.22
N VAL A 352 9.13 -2.94 -26.24
CA VAL A 352 10.49 -2.90 -25.64
C VAL A 352 11.41 -1.93 -26.39
N ALA A 353 11.37 -1.89 -27.72
CA ALA A 353 12.15 -0.95 -28.52
C ALA A 353 11.77 0.52 -28.23
N GLU A 354 10.48 0.82 -28.09
CA GLU A 354 9.99 2.15 -27.71
C GLU A 354 10.47 2.58 -26.32
N LEU A 355 10.48 1.65 -25.36
CA LEU A 355 11.03 1.91 -24.03
C LEU A 355 12.54 2.18 -24.09
N VAL A 356 13.29 1.38 -24.85
CA VAL A 356 14.75 1.55 -25.05
C VAL A 356 15.07 2.86 -25.75
N ALA A 357 14.20 3.38 -26.63
CA ALA A 357 14.38 4.68 -27.25
C ALA A 357 14.33 5.86 -26.25
N LYS A 358 13.92 5.64 -25.00
CA LYS A 358 13.95 6.64 -23.93
C LYS A 358 15.18 6.42 -23.03
N PRO A 359 15.90 7.48 -22.60
CA PRO A 359 17.11 7.32 -21.77
C PRO A 359 16.92 6.52 -20.47
N ARG A 360 15.74 6.61 -19.83
CA ARG A 360 15.44 5.82 -18.63
C ARG A 360 15.20 4.34 -18.94
N GLY A 361 14.55 4.05 -20.07
CA GLY A 361 14.26 2.68 -20.49
C GLY A 361 15.52 1.98 -20.98
N GLU A 362 16.35 2.67 -21.76
CA GLU A 362 17.67 2.18 -22.17
C GLU A 362 18.52 1.76 -20.96
N ARG A 363 18.63 2.65 -19.95
CA ARG A 363 19.33 2.34 -18.70
C ARG A 363 18.67 1.20 -17.94
N ALA A 364 17.34 1.13 -17.90
CA ALA A 364 16.63 0.06 -17.21
C ALA A 364 16.94 -1.31 -17.82
N ILE A 365 16.92 -1.44 -19.15
CA ILE A 365 17.26 -2.69 -19.84
C ILE A 365 18.74 -3.04 -19.63
N ALA A 366 19.64 -2.07 -19.74
CA ALA A 366 21.06 -2.27 -19.42
C ALA A 366 21.29 -2.74 -17.97
N LEU A 367 20.51 -2.22 -17.01
CA LEU A 367 20.56 -2.67 -15.61
C LEU A 367 20.00 -4.08 -15.43
N LEU A 368 18.97 -4.47 -16.19
CA LEU A 368 18.44 -5.84 -16.17
C LEU A 368 19.47 -6.86 -16.68
N GLN A 369 20.22 -6.55 -17.73
CA GLN A 369 21.28 -7.43 -18.26
C GLN A 369 22.38 -7.76 -17.26
N ILE A 370 22.59 -6.90 -16.27
CA ILE A 370 23.57 -7.07 -15.20
C ILE A 370 22.93 -7.46 -13.86
N GLU A 371 21.66 -7.88 -13.87
CA GLU A 371 20.88 -8.34 -12.71
C GLU A 371 20.68 -7.26 -11.63
N GLU A 372 20.83 -5.99 -11.99
CA GLU A 372 20.60 -4.85 -11.11
C GLU A 372 19.13 -4.45 -11.04
N VAL A 373 18.27 -5.44 -10.74
CA VAL A 373 16.79 -5.36 -10.78
C VAL A 373 16.26 -4.17 -9.99
N ARG A 374 16.82 -3.88 -8.81
CA ARG A 374 16.38 -2.76 -7.96
C ARG A 374 16.67 -1.40 -8.56
N ARG A 375 17.76 -1.26 -9.31
CA ARG A 375 18.12 -0.02 -10.02
C ARG A 375 17.20 0.11 -11.24
N ALA A 376 17.00 -0.98 -11.99
CA ALA A 376 16.07 -1.03 -13.12
C ALA A 376 14.63 -0.66 -12.70
N GLU A 377 14.12 -1.23 -11.60
CA GLU A 377 12.79 -0.93 -11.03
C GLU A 377 12.60 0.58 -10.80
N ARG A 378 13.64 1.28 -10.33
CA ARG A 378 13.57 2.72 -10.08
C ARG A 378 13.59 3.56 -11.35
N GLU A 379 14.32 3.13 -12.37
CA GLU A 379 14.31 3.80 -13.68
C GLU A 379 12.96 3.63 -14.37
N LEU A 380 12.44 2.39 -14.42
CA LEU A 380 11.13 2.07 -14.97
C LEU A 380 10.00 2.80 -14.23
N HIS A 381 10.07 2.86 -12.90
CA HIS A 381 9.11 3.64 -12.11
C HIS A 381 9.14 5.14 -12.43
N ASN A 382 10.30 5.70 -12.74
CA ASN A 382 10.37 7.11 -13.11
C ASN A 382 9.93 7.33 -14.56
N LEU A 383 10.21 6.38 -15.46
CA LEU A 383 9.77 6.38 -16.86
C LEU A 383 8.24 6.30 -16.96
N SER A 384 7.60 5.45 -16.16
CA SER A 384 6.13 5.27 -16.13
C SER A 384 5.35 6.54 -15.75
N ARG A 385 6.04 7.62 -15.35
CA ARG A 385 5.46 8.91 -15.00
C ARG A 385 5.53 9.93 -16.13
N THR A 386 6.14 9.55 -17.26
CA THR A 386 6.42 10.43 -18.40
C THR A 386 6.02 9.81 -19.74
N VAL A 387 5.41 8.62 -19.73
CA VAL A 387 4.97 7.89 -20.91
C VAL A 387 3.47 7.64 -20.82
N ASP A 388 2.89 7.26 -21.95
CA ASP A 388 1.48 6.95 -22.13
C ASP A 388 1.11 5.57 -21.56
N ASP A 389 -0.19 5.27 -21.52
CA ASP A 389 -0.70 4.04 -20.91
C ASP A 389 -0.21 2.78 -21.65
N ALA A 390 -0.02 2.79 -22.98
CA ALA A 390 0.49 1.62 -23.69
C ALA A 390 1.92 1.28 -23.25
N SER A 391 2.80 2.29 -23.17
CA SER A 391 4.14 2.14 -22.59
C SER A 391 4.09 1.65 -21.14
N ILE A 392 3.12 2.09 -20.33
CA ILE A 392 2.97 1.62 -18.93
C ILE A 392 2.61 0.14 -18.89
N HIS A 393 1.78 -0.36 -19.82
CA HIS A 393 1.50 -1.80 -19.94
C HIS A 393 2.77 -2.60 -20.26
N GLY A 394 3.62 -2.10 -21.15
CA GLY A 394 4.94 -2.68 -21.41
C GLY A 394 5.83 -2.71 -20.17
N ILE A 395 5.91 -1.60 -19.44
CA ILE A 395 6.66 -1.54 -18.18
C ILE A 395 6.09 -2.52 -17.14
N LEU A 396 4.77 -2.68 -17.08
CA LEU A 396 4.11 -3.66 -16.22
C LEU A 396 4.50 -5.10 -16.60
N GLY A 397 4.52 -5.41 -17.90
CA GLY A 397 4.99 -6.68 -18.44
C GLY A 397 6.45 -6.99 -18.08
N LEU A 398 7.33 -6.00 -18.17
CA LEU A 398 8.72 -6.09 -17.70
C LEU A 398 8.80 -6.31 -16.18
N ALA A 399 8.01 -5.56 -15.42
CA ALA A 399 8.03 -5.61 -13.95
C ALA A 399 7.62 -6.99 -13.41
N VAL A 400 6.57 -7.59 -13.97
CA VAL A 400 6.10 -8.93 -13.56
C VAL A 400 7.14 -9.99 -13.90
N ARG A 401 7.73 -9.96 -15.11
CA ARG A 401 8.74 -10.94 -15.55
C ARG A 401 10.08 -10.83 -14.80
N ASN A 402 10.42 -9.64 -14.29
CA ASN A 402 11.71 -9.38 -13.64
C ASN A 402 11.60 -9.23 -12.10
N ASN A 403 10.61 -9.87 -11.46
CA ASN A 403 10.46 -9.90 -10.00
C ASN A 403 10.36 -8.51 -9.34
N MET A 404 9.76 -7.53 -10.02
CA MET A 404 9.58 -6.17 -9.53
C MET A 404 8.21 -5.98 -8.87
N ALA A 405 7.89 -6.80 -7.87
CA ALA A 405 6.57 -6.84 -7.22
C ALA A 405 6.03 -5.46 -6.77
N SER A 406 6.89 -4.58 -6.26
CA SER A 406 6.49 -3.23 -5.81
C SER A 406 6.09 -2.32 -6.97
N LEU A 407 6.76 -2.44 -8.12
CA LEU A 407 6.43 -1.70 -9.33
C LEU A 407 5.19 -2.30 -10.01
N ALA A 408 5.13 -3.63 -10.16
CA ALA A 408 3.98 -4.33 -10.74
C ALA A 408 2.68 -3.96 -10.02
N LEU A 409 2.67 -4.04 -8.68
CA LEU A 409 1.51 -3.65 -7.87
C LEU A 409 1.12 -2.18 -8.09
N ARG A 410 2.11 -1.28 -8.15
CA ARG A 410 1.86 0.16 -8.34
C ARG A 410 1.25 0.46 -9.70
N LEU A 411 1.82 -0.10 -10.77
CA LEU A 411 1.34 0.13 -12.13
C LEU A 411 0.00 -0.57 -12.38
N GLY A 412 -0.17 -1.79 -11.84
CA GLY A 412 -1.44 -2.50 -11.88
C GLY A 412 -2.57 -1.69 -11.26
N GLN A 413 -2.34 -1.09 -10.08
CA GLN A 413 -3.35 -0.21 -9.48
C GLN A 413 -3.53 1.11 -10.23
N GLN A 414 -2.48 1.65 -10.87
CA GLN A 414 -2.58 2.87 -11.68
C GLN A 414 -3.44 2.66 -12.93
N LEU A 415 -3.21 1.56 -13.65
CA LEU A 415 -3.95 1.20 -14.86
C LEU A 415 -5.35 0.66 -14.54
N TYR A 416 -5.50 -0.07 -13.44
CA TYR A 416 -6.72 -0.76 -13.05
C TYR A 416 -7.09 -0.44 -11.60
N PRO A 417 -7.57 0.79 -11.31
CA PRO A 417 -7.86 1.24 -9.96
C PRO A 417 -8.97 0.42 -9.27
N ASP A 418 -9.93 -0.10 -10.04
CA ASP A 418 -11.02 -0.95 -9.56
C ASP A 418 -10.71 -2.47 -9.68
N GLY A 419 -9.50 -2.79 -10.16
CA GLY A 419 -9.08 -4.15 -10.49
C GLY A 419 -9.57 -4.61 -11.86
N GLY A 420 -9.51 -5.92 -12.13
CA GLY A 420 -9.98 -6.52 -13.39
C GLY A 420 -8.96 -6.52 -14.53
N GLY A 421 -7.82 -5.84 -14.36
CA GLY A 421 -6.68 -5.96 -15.25
C GLY A 421 -5.95 -7.29 -15.09
N PHE A 422 -4.64 -7.25 -14.87
CA PHE A 422 -3.85 -8.46 -14.61
C PHE A 422 -3.75 -8.69 -13.10
N ASP A 423 -4.56 -9.61 -12.56
CA ASP A 423 -4.59 -9.90 -11.12
C ASP A 423 -3.23 -10.44 -10.64
N GLY A 424 -2.49 -11.17 -11.49
CA GLY A 424 -1.10 -11.58 -11.20
C GLY A 424 -0.15 -10.39 -10.94
N ALA A 425 -0.38 -9.23 -11.56
CA ALA A 425 0.38 -8.02 -11.28
C ALA A 425 -0.06 -7.32 -9.98
N SER A 426 -1.34 -7.47 -9.61
CA SER A 426 -1.93 -6.92 -8.38
C SER A 426 -1.65 -7.77 -7.13
N TYR A 427 -1.31 -9.05 -7.33
CA TYR A 427 -0.95 -10.03 -6.31
C TYR A 427 0.34 -10.77 -6.70
N PRO A 428 1.47 -10.05 -6.83
CA PRO A 428 2.71 -10.64 -7.31
C PRO A 428 3.28 -11.64 -6.30
N ILE A 429 3.90 -12.71 -6.81
CA ILE A 429 4.58 -13.75 -6.04
C ILE A 429 6.09 -13.56 -6.19
N PRO A 430 6.76 -12.84 -5.27
CA PRO A 430 8.18 -12.57 -5.39
C PRO A 430 9.04 -13.79 -5.04
N PHE A 431 10.24 -13.88 -5.60
CA PHE A 431 11.20 -14.98 -5.34
C PHE A 431 11.86 -14.94 -3.96
N TRP A 432 11.57 -13.96 -3.11
CA TRP A 432 12.18 -13.89 -1.77
C TRP A 432 11.70 -15.04 -0.90
N THR A 433 12.65 -15.73 -0.30
CA THR A 433 12.42 -16.78 0.68
C THR A 433 12.95 -16.35 2.05
N PRO A 434 12.30 -16.73 3.16
CA PRO A 434 12.90 -16.59 4.48
C PRO A 434 14.19 -17.41 4.56
N SER A 435 15.15 -16.98 5.39
CA SER A 435 16.44 -17.66 5.54
C SER A 435 16.36 -19.11 6.00
N ASP A 436 15.26 -19.51 6.62
CA ASP A 436 14.97 -20.85 7.15
C ASP A 436 13.75 -21.51 6.49
N GLY A 437 13.36 -21.03 5.30
CA GLY A 437 12.17 -21.50 4.59
C GLY A 437 10.87 -20.94 5.17
N PHE A 438 9.75 -21.21 4.49
CA PHE A 438 8.43 -20.79 4.95
C PHE A 438 7.87 -21.77 5.99
N ARG A 439 7.39 -21.24 7.13
CA ARG A 439 6.67 -21.99 8.19
C ARG A 439 5.22 -21.53 8.35
N VAL A 440 4.88 -20.38 7.77
CA VAL A 440 3.54 -19.81 7.70
C VAL A 440 3.12 -19.82 6.23
N ASP A 441 1.82 -20.00 5.96
CA ASP A 441 1.26 -19.96 4.61
C ASP A 441 1.80 -18.75 3.82
N ARG A 442 2.37 -19.03 2.64
CA ARG A 442 2.98 -18.05 1.74
C ARG A 442 1.99 -16.96 1.33
N ALA A 443 0.74 -17.33 1.05
CA ALA A 443 -0.32 -16.39 0.68
C ALA A 443 -0.59 -15.40 1.82
N LEU A 444 -0.61 -15.86 3.08
CA LEU A 444 -0.77 -14.99 4.25
C LEU A 444 0.42 -14.03 4.40
N ILE A 445 1.65 -14.53 4.25
CA ILE A 445 2.86 -13.69 4.30
C ILE A 445 2.84 -12.62 3.20
N TYR A 446 2.54 -12.99 1.96
CA TYR A 446 2.49 -12.03 0.85
C TYR A 446 1.32 -11.05 0.99
N ALA A 447 0.16 -11.47 1.50
CA ALA A 447 -0.96 -10.58 1.80
C ALA A 447 -0.57 -9.51 2.83
N LEU A 448 0.18 -9.90 3.89
CA LEU A 448 0.70 -8.97 4.88
C LEU A 448 1.74 -8.02 4.28
N ILE A 449 2.66 -8.51 3.45
CA ILE A 449 3.68 -7.69 2.80
C ILE A 449 3.05 -6.66 1.85
N ARG A 450 2.04 -7.09 1.08
CA ARG A 450 1.25 -6.21 0.20
C ARG A 450 0.67 -5.06 1.03
N GLN A 451 0.02 -5.38 2.15
CA GLN A 451 -0.61 -4.37 3.01
C GLN A 451 0.38 -3.47 3.75
N GLU A 452 1.50 -4.01 4.21
CA GLU A 452 2.46 -3.31 5.07
C GLU A 452 3.46 -2.46 4.28
N SER A 453 3.96 -2.96 3.14
CA SER A 453 5.04 -2.31 2.40
C SER A 453 4.79 -2.13 0.90
N ASN A 454 3.69 -2.67 0.36
CA ASN A 454 3.49 -2.81 -1.09
C ASN A 454 4.71 -3.47 -1.75
N PHE A 455 5.27 -4.51 -1.13
CA PHE A 455 6.47 -5.24 -1.59
C PHE A 455 7.76 -4.40 -1.72
N ASN A 456 7.86 -3.25 -1.05
CA ASN A 456 9.07 -2.45 -1.03
C ASN A 456 9.97 -2.84 0.17
N PRO A 457 11.11 -3.51 -0.03
CA PRO A 457 11.99 -3.94 1.07
C PRO A 457 12.75 -2.77 1.70
N LYS A 458 12.75 -1.58 1.07
CA LYS A 458 13.31 -0.36 1.64
C LYS A 458 12.22 0.52 2.28
N ALA A 459 10.99 0.02 2.43
CA ALA A 459 9.92 0.73 3.09
C ALA A 459 10.29 1.07 4.53
N LYS A 460 10.04 2.33 4.91
CA LYS A 460 10.25 2.84 6.27
C LYS A 460 9.05 3.67 6.69
N SER A 461 8.33 3.26 7.73
CA SER A 461 7.23 4.07 8.27
C SER A 461 7.76 5.26 9.09
N TRP A 462 6.89 6.24 9.31
CA TRP A 462 7.18 7.41 10.15
C TRP A 462 7.53 7.03 11.59
N ALA A 463 6.94 5.95 12.12
CA ALA A 463 7.25 5.40 13.44
C ALA A 463 8.56 4.59 13.47
N GLY A 464 9.14 4.29 12.29
CA GLY A 464 10.39 3.56 12.18
C GLY A 464 10.26 2.05 11.97
N ALA A 465 9.09 1.56 11.54
CA ALA A 465 8.99 0.20 11.01
C ALA A 465 9.79 0.07 9.69
N ARG A 466 10.35 -1.11 9.39
CA ARG A 466 11.29 -1.32 8.28
C ARG A 466 11.04 -2.62 7.52
N GLY A 467 11.30 -2.58 6.22
CA GLY A 467 11.31 -3.76 5.36
C GLY A 467 9.92 -4.19 4.88
N LEU A 468 9.87 -5.39 4.29
CA LEU A 468 8.70 -5.97 3.66
C LEU A 468 7.51 -6.14 4.61
N MET A 469 7.78 -6.67 5.81
CA MET A 469 6.77 -6.95 6.84
C MET A 469 6.68 -5.83 7.91
N GLN A 470 7.26 -4.65 7.62
CA GLN A 470 7.21 -3.48 8.51
C GLN A 470 7.52 -3.78 9.99
N LEU A 471 8.63 -4.47 10.24
CA LEU A 471 9.07 -4.78 11.59
C LEU A 471 9.65 -3.54 12.29
N MET A 472 9.21 -3.32 13.53
CA MET A 472 9.84 -2.33 14.41
C MET A 472 11.19 -2.89 14.91
N PRO A 473 12.28 -2.10 14.98
CA PRO A 473 13.57 -2.57 15.49
C PRO A 473 13.49 -3.20 16.88
N ARG A 474 12.62 -2.67 17.75
CA ARG A 474 12.38 -3.23 19.09
C ARG A 474 11.71 -4.61 19.03
N THR A 475 10.73 -4.79 18.14
CA THR A 475 10.05 -6.07 17.91
C THR A 475 11.01 -7.07 17.29
N ALA A 476 11.76 -6.67 16.26
CA ALA A 476 12.79 -7.52 15.65
C ALA A 476 13.80 -8.01 16.68
N GLY A 477 14.31 -7.12 17.55
CA GLY A 477 15.24 -7.54 18.59
C GLY A 477 14.62 -8.41 19.69
N PHE A 478 13.31 -8.31 19.93
CA PHE A 478 12.59 -9.23 20.83
C PHE A 478 12.47 -10.63 20.20
N VAL A 479 11.99 -10.70 18.95
CA VAL A 479 11.75 -11.95 18.21
C VAL A 479 13.06 -12.69 17.90
N ALA A 480 14.10 -11.94 17.55
CA ALA A 480 15.44 -12.48 17.31
C ALA A 480 16.20 -12.82 18.60
N ARG A 481 15.69 -12.40 19.77
CA ARG A 481 16.45 -12.38 21.04
C ARG A 481 17.81 -11.68 20.92
N ASP A 482 17.87 -10.65 20.07
CA ASP A 482 19.09 -9.92 19.74
C ASP A 482 18.84 -8.40 19.77
N LYS A 483 19.33 -7.74 20.82
CA LYS A 483 19.15 -6.28 21.00
C LYS A 483 19.87 -5.46 19.92
N THR A 484 20.84 -6.00 19.19
CA THR A 484 21.60 -5.26 18.16
C THR A 484 20.73 -4.84 16.98
N TYR A 485 19.60 -5.51 16.71
CA TYR A 485 18.60 -5.04 15.73
C TYR A 485 18.00 -3.67 16.07
N ARG A 486 18.09 -3.25 17.33
CA ARG A 486 17.70 -1.89 17.73
C ARG A 486 18.66 -0.85 17.19
N TRP A 487 19.95 -1.17 16.97
CA TRP A 487 21.01 -0.21 16.64
C TRP A 487 21.82 -0.66 15.43
N GLU A 488 22.82 -1.51 15.64
CA GLU A 488 23.81 -1.96 14.64
C GLU A 488 23.18 -2.73 13.48
N LYS A 489 22.41 -3.78 13.77
CA LYS A 489 21.75 -4.62 12.76
C LYS A 489 20.45 -4.02 12.22
N ARG A 490 20.11 -2.79 12.58
CA ARG A 490 18.87 -2.11 12.15
C ARG A 490 18.73 -2.02 10.63
N SER A 491 19.84 -1.88 9.90
CA SER A 491 19.85 -1.84 8.43
C SER A 491 19.57 -3.20 7.78
N LYS A 492 19.90 -4.31 8.47
CA LYS A 492 19.62 -5.68 8.02
C LYS A 492 18.13 -5.98 7.91
N LEU A 493 17.28 -5.19 8.58
CA LEU A 493 15.82 -5.27 8.40
C LEU A 493 15.34 -4.88 6.98
N TYR A 494 16.21 -4.32 6.15
CA TYR A 494 15.93 -4.06 4.73
C TYR A 494 16.42 -5.18 3.78
N THR A 495 16.93 -6.27 4.35
CA THR A 495 17.26 -7.51 3.64
C THR A 495 16.01 -8.39 3.64
N PRO A 496 15.40 -8.68 2.47
CA PRO A 496 14.15 -9.44 2.37
C PRO A 496 14.14 -10.72 3.21
N GLU A 497 15.18 -11.54 3.09
CA GLU A 497 15.29 -12.88 3.67
C GLU A 497 15.25 -12.81 5.21
N ILE A 498 16.00 -11.88 5.80
CA ILE A 498 16.01 -11.62 7.25
C ILE A 498 14.67 -11.04 7.72
N ASN A 499 14.09 -10.12 6.94
CA ASN A 499 12.84 -9.48 7.31
C ASN A 499 11.67 -10.47 7.28
N LEU A 500 11.65 -11.36 6.31
CA LEU A 500 10.70 -12.46 6.19
C LEU A 500 10.85 -13.46 7.34
N HIS A 501 12.08 -13.91 7.63
CA HIS A 501 12.37 -14.81 8.75
C HIS A 501 11.87 -14.26 10.09
N LEU A 502 12.21 -13.01 10.42
CA LEU A 502 11.78 -12.38 11.66
C LEU A 502 10.28 -12.06 11.67
N GLY A 503 9.69 -11.83 10.50
CA GLY A 503 8.28 -11.52 10.37
C GLY A 503 7.40 -12.74 10.54
N GLN A 504 7.75 -13.88 9.93
CA GLN A 504 7.03 -15.13 10.12
C GLN A 504 7.12 -15.63 11.57
N LYS A 505 8.26 -15.43 12.25
CA LYS A 505 8.43 -15.81 13.66
C LYS A 505 7.61 -14.93 14.62
N TYR A 506 7.18 -13.76 14.16
CA TYR A 506 6.38 -12.83 14.95
C TYR A 506 4.87 -13.06 14.80
N ILE A 507 4.45 -13.54 13.63
CA ILE A 507 3.09 -14.06 13.40
C ILE A 507 2.97 -15.36 14.17
#